data_AF-C4JIT1-F1
#
_entry.id   AF-C4JIT1-F1
#
_cell.length_a   1.000
_cell.length_b   1.000
_cell.length_c   1.000
_cell.angle_alpha   90.00
_cell.angle_beta   90.00
_cell.angle_gamma   90.00
#
_symmetry.space_group_name_H-M   'P 1'
#
loop_
_entity.id
_entity.type
_entity.pdbx_description
1 polymer ?
#
loop_
_entity_poly.entity_id
_entity_poly.type
_entity_poly.pdbx_seq_one_letter_code
_entity_poly.pdbx_strand_id
1 'polypeptide(L)'
;MSHARVEDASDSDPEEMDPAEFDPRSIISPADIPMSSASAPRPSPPLPQPQREIPRHFQCIYPIYFDATRSRAEGRKVTKKLAVRNPLAKDILDAVQLLGLNAGFEPEKLHPKDWANPGRIRVLLKHEDGRLINDGSQK
;
A
#
# COMPACT_ATOMS: atom_id res chain seq x y z
N MET A 1 -43.93 13.71 -19.00
CA MET A 1 -43.57 12.52 -18.20
C MET A 1 -43.09 11.47 -19.19
N SER A 2 -41.77 11.41 -19.43
CA SER A 2 -41.15 10.50 -20.38
C SER A 2 -41.04 9.11 -19.75
N HIS A 3 -41.70 8.12 -20.37
CA HIS A 3 -41.60 6.71 -19.98
C HIS A 3 -40.19 6.19 -20.24
N ALA A 4 -39.53 5.68 -19.19
CA ALA A 4 -38.31 4.89 -19.33
C ALA A 4 -38.67 3.53 -19.95
N ARG A 5 -37.99 3.18 -21.05
CA ARG A 5 -38.09 1.88 -21.73
C ARG A 5 -36.99 1.00 -21.15
N VAL A 6 -37.37 -0.05 -20.41
CA VAL A 6 -36.45 -1.09 -19.95
C VAL A 6 -36.34 -2.12 -21.06
N GLU A 7 -35.14 -2.36 -21.55
CA GLU A 7 -34.82 -3.48 -22.42
C GLU A 7 -34.37 -4.64 -21.52
N ASP A 8 -35.03 -5.79 -21.67
CA ASP A 8 -34.75 -7.01 -20.93
C ASP A 8 -33.51 -7.67 -21.56
N ALA A 9 -32.38 -7.67 -20.85
CA ALA A 9 -31.22 -8.42 -21.26
C ALA A 9 -31.44 -9.89 -20.87
N SER A 10 -31.69 -10.74 -21.87
CA SER A 10 -31.79 -12.18 -21.67
C SER A 10 -30.48 -12.72 -21.11
N ASP A 11 -30.46 -13.03 -19.82
CA ASP A 11 -29.36 -13.69 -19.13
C ASP A 11 -29.20 -15.09 -19.75
N SER A 12 -28.21 -15.23 -20.62
CA SER A 12 -27.84 -16.53 -21.18
C SER A 12 -27.06 -17.26 -20.12
N ASP A 13 -27.78 -18.05 -19.31
CA ASP A 13 -27.19 -18.92 -18.30
C ASP A 13 -26.26 -19.92 -19.01
N PRO A 14 -24.93 -19.91 -18.75
CA PRO A 14 -24.05 -20.91 -19.32
C PRO A 14 -24.38 -22.25 -18.66
N GLU A 15 -24.73 -23.26 -19.47
CA GLU A 15 -25.06 -24.58 -18.92
C GLU A 15 -23.97 -25.08 -17.97
N GLU A 16 -24.37 -25.47 -16.76
CA GLU A 16 -23.47 -26.06 -15.78
C GLU A 16 -22.91 -27.37 -16.35
N MET A 17 -21.61 -27.37 -16.63
CA MET A 17 -20.89 -28.57 -17.08
C MET A 17 -21.00 -29.66 -16.00
N ASP A 18 -21.73 -30.74 -16.27
CA ASP A 18 -21.82 -31.89 -15.37
C ASP A 18 -20.42 -32.52 -15.21
N PRO A 19 -19.81 -32.48 -14.01
CA PRO A 19 -18.48 -33.02 -13.78
C PRO A 19 -18.40 -34.54 -14.00
N ALA A 20 -19.54 -35.24 -14.13
CA ALA A 20 -19.59 -36.66 -14.46
C ALA A 20 -19.30 -36.96 -15.96
N GLU A 21 -19.43 -35.97 -16.85
CA GLU A 21 -19.12 -36.12 -18.29
C GLU A 21 -17.66 -35.79 -18.65
N PHE A 22 -16.84 -35.41 -17.67
CA PHE A 22 -15.42 -35.14 -17.89
C PHE A 22 -14.65 -36.44 -18.22
N ASP A 23 -14.40 -36.70 -19.52
CA ASP A 23 -13.53 -37.79 -19.95
C ASP A 23 -12.05 -37.38 -19.85
N PRO A 24 -11.26 -37.93 -18.90
CA PRO A 24 -9.85 -37.58 -18.73
C PRO A 24 -8.96 -37.97 -19.93
N ARG A 25 -9.49 -38.70 -20.93
CA ARG A 25 -8.78 -38.99 -22.18
C ARG A 25 -8.75 -37.81 -23.17
N SER A 26 -9.49 -36.74 -22.90
CA SER A 26 -9.55 -35.53 -23.75
C SER A 26 -8.47 -34.49 -23.43
N ILE A 27 -7.58 -34.76 -22.46
CA ILE A 27 -6.44 -33.90 -22.13
C ILE A 27 -5.45 -33.95 -23.30
N ILE A 28 -5.29 -32.81 -23.99
CA ILE A 28 -4.33 -32.62 -25.08
C ILE A 28 -2.93 -33.00 -24.58
N SER A 29 -2.29 -33.95 -25.27
CA SER A 29 -0.90 -34.30 -24.97
C SER A 29 0.01 -33.13 -25.37
N PRO A 30 1.04 -32.80 -24.57
CA PRO A 30 1.97 -31.71 -24.89
C PRO A 30 2.64 -31.83 -26.27
N ALA A 31 2.66 -33.03 -26.85
CA ALA A 31 3.20 -33.31 -28.18
C ALA A 31 2.29 -32.83 -29.33
N ASP A 32 0.99 -32.63 -29.08
CA ASP A 32 -0.01 -32.27 -30.11
C ASP A 32 -0.28 -30.75 -30.18
N ILE A 33 0.51 -29.94 -29.47
CA ILE A 33 0.39 -28.48 -29.51
C ILE A 33 1.12 -27.96 -30.76
N PRO A 34 0.43 -27.36 -31.76
CA PRO A 34 1.09 -26.84 -32.94
C PRO A 34 2.01 -25.66 -32.57
N MET A 35 3.32 -25.88 -32.62
CA MET A 35 4.34 -24.84 -32.44
C MET A 35 4.27 -23.84 -33.61
N SER A 36 3.48 -22.78 -33.43
CA SER A 36 3.56 -21.61 -34.31
C SER A 36 4.87 -20.86 -34.02
N SER A 37 5.70 -20.74 -35.05
CA SER A 37 6.93 -19.97 -35.22
C SER A 37 7.47 -19.20 -34.00
N ALA A 38 8.66 -19.61 -33.57
CA ALA A 38 9.45 -19.05 -32.47
C ALA A 38 9.60 -17.52 -32.58
N SER A 39 8.94 -16.80 -31.68
CA SER A 39 9.35 -15.46 -31.28
C SER A 39 10.40 -15.59 -30.18
N ALA A 40 11.52 -14.87 -30.30
CA ALA A 40 12.63 -14.92 -29.35
C ALA A 40 12.15 -14.75 -27.90
N PRO A 41 12.77 -15.44 -26.91
CA PRO A 41 12.40 -15.30 -25.52
C PRO A 41 12.57 -13.83 -25.08
N ARG A 42 11.46 -13.20 -24.68
CA ARG A 42 11.50 -11.88 -24.07
C ARG A 42 12.31 -11.97 -22.77
N PRO A 43 13.19 -11.01 -22.45
CA PRO A 43 13.84 -11.00 -21.14
C PRO A 43 12.75 -10.95 -20.07
N SER A 44 12.82 -11.87 -19.12
CA SER A 44 11.94 -11.90 -17.96
C SER A 44 12.09 -10.58 -17.19
N PRO A 45 10.98 -9.98 -16.72
CA PRO A 45 11.07 -8.82 -15.84
C PRO A 45 11.89 -9.19 -14.60
N PRO A 46 12.76 -8.30 -14.10
CA PRO A 46 13.53 -8.57 -12.90
C PRO A 46 12.57 -8.89 -11.75
N LEU A 47 12.90 -9.94 -10.99
CA LEU A 47 12.15 -10.30 -9.78
C LEU A 47 12.04 -9.08 -8.86
N PRO A 48 10.90 -8.86 -8.19
CA PRO A 48 10.76 -7.79 -7.23
C PRO A 48 11.86 -7.94 -6.17
N GLN A 49 12.74 -6.94 -6.08
CA GLN A 49 13.81 -6.92 -5.11
C GLN A 49 13.20 -6.94 -3.70
N PRO A 50 13.81 -7.64 -2.72
CA PRO A 50 13.35 -7.59 -1.34
C PRO A 50 13.32 -6.12 -0.89
N GLN A 51 12.14 -5.68 -0.45
CA GLN A 51 11.91 -4.32 0.04
C GLN A 51 12.97 -4.03 1.12
N ARG A 52 13.89 -3.09 0.87
CA ARG A 52 14.94 -2.74 1.83
C ARG A 52 14.29 -2.44 3.18
N GLU A 53 14.62 -3.23 4.20
CA GLU A 53 14.04 -3.04 5.53
C GLU A 53 14.43 -1.68 6.10
N ILE A 54 13.43 -0.89 6.46
CA ILE A 54 13.66 0.42 7.07
C ILE A 54 14.21 0.20 8.49
N PRO A 55 15.32 0.87 8.88
CA PRO A 55 15.96 0.63 10.16
C PRO A 55 15.02 0.82 11.35
N ARG A 56 15.07 -0.11 12.31
CA ARG A 56 14.14 -0.13 13.47
C ARG A 56 14.37 1.00 14.46
N HIS A 57 15.59 1.56 14.52
CA HIS A 57 15.94 2.67 15.41
C HIS A 57 15.32 4.01 14.98
N PHE A 58 14.81 4.11 13.75
CA PHE A 58 14.09 5.30 13.27
C PHE A 58 12.77 5.46 14.04
N GLN A 59 12.41 6.72 14.34
CA GLN A 59 11.20 7.04 15.08
C GLN A 59 9.94 6.82 14.23
N CYS A 60 8.93 6.16 14.80
CA CYS A 60 7.64 5.95 14.16
C CYS A 60 6.74 7.18 14.26
N ILE A 61 6.22 7.62 13.13
CA ILE A 61 5.23 8.67 13.00
C ILE A 61 4.02 8.09 12.24
N TYR A 62 2.82 8.30 12.80
CA TYR A 62 1.55 7.91 12.19
C TYR A 62 0.69 9.15 11.94
N PRO A 63 -0.21 9.13 10.92
CA PRO A 63 -1.07 10.27 10.61
C PRO A 63 -1.92 10.76 11.77
N ILE A 64 -2.54 9.85 12.52
CA ILE A 64 -3.40 10.20 13.68
C ILE A 64 -2.74 11.10 14.72
N TYR A 65 -1.40 11.11 14.80
CA TYR A 65 -0.68 11.98 15.73
C TYR A 65 -0.92 13.48 15.47
N PHE A 66 -1.26 13.85 14.24
CA PHE A 66 -1.50 15.22 13.80
C PHE A 66 -2.98 15.51 13.52
N ASP A 67 -3.89 14.56 13.71
CA ASP A 67 -5.29 14.74 13.33
C ASP A 67 -6.05 15.64 14.31
N ALA A 68 -6.50 16.80 13.83
CA ALA A 68 -7.25 17.80 14.59
C ALA A 68 -8.66 17.32 14.98
N THR A 69 -9.21 16.34 14.27
CA THR A 69 -10.53 15.77 14.53
C THR A 69 -10.52 14.78 15.69
N ARG A 70 -9.33 14.24 16.04
CA ARG A 70 -9.12 13.31 17.16
C ARG A 70 -8.69 14.03 18.42
N SER A 71 -9.11 13.53 19.57
CA SER A 71 -8.61 13.94 20.89
C SER A 71 -7.24 13.33 21.20
N ARG A 72 -6.63 13.76 22.31
CA ARG A 72 -5.37 13.17 22.78
C ARG A 72 -5.53 11.71 23.21
N ALA A 73 -6.68 11.36 23.80
CA ALA A 73 -7.00 9.99 24.17
C ALA A 73 -7.16 9.09 22.94
N GLU A 74 -7.72 9.61 21.85
CA GLU A 74 -7.93 8.88 20.60
C GLU A 74 -6.66 8.72 19.77
N GLY A 75 -5.64 9.57 19.96
CA GLY A 75 -4.32 9.34 19.36
C GLY A 75 -3.55 10.61 18.98
N ARG A 76 -4.21 11.77 18.94
CA ARG A 76 -3.54 13.04 18.63
C ARG A 76 -2.43 13.32 19.65
N LYS A 77 -1.22 13.58 19.17
CA LYS A 77 -0.05 13.89 20.03
C LYS A 77 0.22 15.38 20.15
N VAL A 78 -0.13 16.16 19.12
CA VAL A 78 0.07 17.61 19.11
C VAL A 78 -1.10 18.38 19.73
N THR A 79 -0.88 19.67 19.99
CA THR A 79 -1.97 20.58 20.40
C THR A 79 -2.93 20.82 19.23
N LYS A 80 -4.20 21.10 19.52
CA LYS A 80 -5.21 21.27 18.46
C LYS A 80 -4.86 22.42 17.50
N LYS A 81 -4.17 23.46 17.98
CA LYS A 81 -3.71 24.60 17.18
C LYS A 81 -2.66 24.23 16.11
N LEU A 82 -1.86 23.19 16.37
CA LEU A 82 -0.82 22.70 15.44
C LEU A 82 -1.26 21.45 14.67
N ALA A 83 -2.46 20.96 14.95
CA ALA A 83 -3.03 19.79 14.28
C ALA A 83 -3.67 20.18 12.95
N VAL A 84 -3.70 19.24 12.01
CA VAL A 84 -4.33 19.40 10.70
C VAL A 84 -5.51 18.44 10.57
N ARG A 85 -6.48 18.77 9.73
CA ARG A 85 -7.64 17.91 9.50
C ARG A 85 -7.28 16.81 8.49
N ASN A 86 -7.65 15.56 8.79
CA ASN A 86 -7.49 14.41 7.90
C ASN A 86 -6.06 14.23 7.34
N PRO A 87 -5.01 14.18 8.18
CA PRO A 87 -3.63 13.99 7.71
C PRO A 87 -3.47 12.65 6.98
N LEU A 88 -2.71 12.64 5.89
CA LEU A 88 -2.28 11.42 5.22
C LEU A 88 -0.80 11.13 5.47
N ALA A 89 -0.43 9.86 5.42
CA ALA A 89 0.96 9.46 5.62
C ALA A 89 1.89 10.03 4.52
N LYS A 90 1.36 10.23 3.31
CA LYS A 90 2.11 10.82 2.20
C LYS A 90 2.44 12.30 2.46
N ASP A 91 1.48 13.09 2.95
CA ASP A 91 1.72 14.51 3.28
C ASP A 91 2.83 14.67 4.33
N ILE A 92 2.85 13.76 5.32
CA ILE A 92 3.88 13.74 6.36
C ILE A 92 5.24 13.37 5.76
N LEU A 93 5.29 12.38 4.86
CA LEU A 93 6.52 12.01 4.18
C LEU A 93 7.10 13.19 3.40
N ASP A 94 6.26 13.88 2.62
CA ASP A 94 6.67 15.03 1.82
C ASP A 94 7.18 16.17 2.73
N ALA A 95 6.50 16.45 3.84
CA ALA A 95 6.95 17.44 4.82
C ALA A 95 8.31 17.06 5.46
N VAL A 96 8.54 15.79 5.77
CA VAL A 96 9.81 15.32 6.33
C VAL A 96 10.95 15.44 5.30
N GLN A 97 10.66 15.16 4.03
CA GLN A 97 11.62 15.35 2.93
C GLN A 97 11.96 16.82 2.72
N LEU A 98 10.99 17.73 2.81
CA LEU A 98 11.21 19.17 2.75
C LEU A 98 12.11 19.68 3.88
N LEU A 99 12.09 19.03 5.04
CA LEU A 99 12.99 19.32 6.16
C LEU A 99 14.39 18.72 5.98
N GLY A 100 14.65 17.98 4.89
CA GLY A 100 15.94 17.33 4.62
C GLY A 100 16.26 16.15 5.54
N LEU A 101 15.25 15.58 6.21
CA LEU A 101 15.43 14.45 7.12
C LEU A 101 15.33 13.13 6.36
N ASN A 102 16.17 12.16 6.75
CA ASN A 102 16.09 10.81 6.20
C ASN A 102 14.85 10.08 6.76
N ALA A 103 14.05 9.50 5.86
CA ALA A 103 12.82 8.83 6.22
C ALA A 103 12.54 7.59 5.37
N GLY A 104 11.89 6.60 6.00
CA GLY A 104 11.32 5.43 5.35
C GLY A 104 9.79 5.47 5.39
N PHE A 105 9.16 4.98 4.33
CA PHE A 105 7.71 4.93 4.20
C PHE A 105 7.19 3.49 4.20
N GLU A 106 6.26 3.19 5.09
CA GLU A 106 5.63 1.87 5.23
C GLU A 106 4.11 2.02 5.00
N PRO A 107 3.62 1.96 3.74
CA PRO A 107 2.24 2.28 3.39
C PRO A 107 1.21 1.33 4.01
N GLU A 108 1.57 0.07 4.22
CA GLU A 108 0.66 -0.97 4.71
C GLU A 108 0.52 -0.99 6.25
N LYS A 109 1.32 -0.19 6.97
CA LYS A 109 1.33 -0.21 8.44
C LYS A 109 0.24 0.68 9.00
N LEU A 110 -0.55 0.12 9.92
CA LEU A 110 -1.67 0.80 10.56
C LEU A 110 -1.35 1.20 12.00
N HIS A 111 -1.99 2.26 12.49
CA HIS A 111 -1.99 2.58 13.91
C HIS A 111 -3.15 1.85 14.60
N PRO A 112 -2.97 1.25 15.79
CA PRO A 112 -4.05 0.48 16.45
C PRO A 112 -5.34 1.26 16.73
N LYS A 113 -5.21 2.59 16.92
CA LYS A 113 -6.36 3.50 17.12
C LYS A 113 -6.94 4.10 15.83
N ASP A 114 -6.36 3.78 14.68
CA ASP A 114 -6.79 4.32 13.38
C ASP A 114 -6.46 3.35 12.25
N TRP A 115 -7.22 2.25 12.19
CA TRP A 115 -7.02 1.19 11.19
C TRP A 115 -7.44 1.63 9.78
N ALA A 116 -8.27 2.69 9.66
CA ALA A 116 -8.81 3.18 8.40
C ALA A 116 -7.90 4.21 7.69
N ASN A 117 -6.83 4.67 8.34
CA ASN A 117 -5.88 5.62 7.77
C ASN A 117 -4.47 4.99 7.71
N PRO A 118 -4.16 4.26 6.64
CA PRO A 118 -2.92 3.51 6.53
C PRO A 118 -1.69 4.39 6.34
N GLY A 119 -0.56 3.86 6.79
CA GLY A 119 0.76 4.42 6.55
C GLY A 119 1.51 4.75 7.83
N ARG A 120 2.78 4.36 7.85
CA ARG A 120 3.74 4.73 8.90
C ARG A 120 4.98 5.33 8.25
N ILE A 121 5.46 6.42 8.85
CA ILE A 121 6.70 7.06 8.46
C ILE A 121 7.71 6.76 9.56
N ARG A 122 8.91 6.37 9.15
CA ARG A 122 10.06 6.17 10.02
C ARG A 122 11.02 7.32 9.76
N VAL A 123 11.38 8.11 10.77
CA VAL A 123 12.27 9.27 10.60
C VAL A 123 13.54 9.10 11.42
N LEU A 124 14.68 9.37 10.80
CA LEU A 124 15.97 9.37 11.48
C LEU A 124 16.15 10.69 12.23
N LEU A 125 15.86 10.66 13.53
CA LEU A 125 16.07 11.80 14.44
C LEU A 125 17.27 11.61 15.36
N LYS A 126 17.62 10.35 15.63
CA LYS A 126 18.71 9.94 16.49
C LYS A 126 19.54 8.87 15.80
N HIS A 127 20.86 8.95 15.96
CA HIS A 127 21.77 7.87 15.63
C HIS A 127 21.57 6.67 16.55
N GLU A 128 22.17 5.53 16.22
CA GLU A 128 22.07 4.30 17.02
C GLU A 128 22.69 4.45 18.41
N ASP A 129 23.62 5.39 18.59
CA ASP A 129 24.22 5.77 19.87
C ASP A 129 23.33 6.70 20.72
N GLY A 130 22.15 7.07 20.22
CA GLY A 130 21.17 7.93 20.89
C GLY A 130 21.37 9.43 20.70
N ARG A 131 22.44 9.87 20.02
CA ARG A 131 22.70 11.29 19.74
C ARG A 131 21.72 11.83 18.69
N LEU A 132 21.29 13.08 18.87
CA LEU A 132 20.41 13.76 17.93
C LEU A 132 21.17 14.10 16.64
N ILE A 133 20.53 13.93 15.49
CA ILE A 133 21.14 14.26 14.18
C ILE A 133 21.44 15.76 14.05
N ASN A 134 20.56 16.59 14.62
CA ASN A 134 20.69 18.05 14.64
C ASN A 134 20.73 18.52 16.10
N ASP A 135 21.73 18.08 16.87
CA ASP A 135 21.96 18.62 18.21
C ASP A 135 22.26 20.13 18.08
N GLY A 136 21.27 20.96 18.38
CA GLY A 136 21.33 22.43 18.29
C GLY A 136 22.35 23.07 19.23
N SER A 137 23.16 22.27 19.93
CA SER A 137 24.33 22.65 20.73
C SER A 137 25.50 23.19 19.90
N GLN A 138 25.36 23.30 18.58
CA GLN A 138 26.27 23.99 17.68
C GLN A 138 25.64 25.31 17.20
N LYS A 139 25.38 26.25 18.11
CA LYS A 139 25.15 27.67 17.80
C LYS A 139 25.52 28.55 18.97
#